data_AF-A0AA43FTJ6-F1
#
_entry.id   AF-A0AA43FTJ6-F1
#
_cell.length_a   1.000
_cell.length_b   1.000
_cell.length_c   1.000
_cell.angle_alpha   90.00
_cell.angle_beta   90.00
_cell.angle_gamma   90.00
#
_symmetry.space_group_name_H-M   'P 1'
#
loop_
_entity.id
_entity.type
_entity.pdbx_description
1 polymer ?
#
loop_
_entity_poly.entity_id
_entity_poly.type
_entity_poly.pdbx_seq_one_letter_code
_entity_poly.pdbx_strand_id
1 'polypeptide(L)' 'MEGRTLALLRILSLEGVEVVQYHAPKGGWTHDALECVDYFSVSPDGWDAYLGEQWIGSSEV' A
#
# COMPACT_ATOMS: atom_id res chain seq x y z
N MET A 1 5.28 -21.37 0.27
CA MET A 1 5.49 -20.04 0.92
C MET A 1 4.43 -19.10 0.35
N GLU A 2 3.15 -19.24 0.75
CA GLU A 2 2.01 -18.56 0.10
C GLU A 2 1.21 -17.65 1.07
N GLY A 3 1.90 -16.88 1.91
CA GLY A 3 1.22 -15.99 2.87
C GLY A 3 1.12 -14.52 2.46
N ARG A 4 1.98 -14.05 1.54
CA ARG A 4 2.24 -12.61 1.37
C ARG A 4 1.30 -11.92 0.39
N THR A 5 0.82 -12.64 -0.62
CA THR A 5 0.02 -12.07 -1.70
C THR A 5 -1.39 -11.67 -1.25
N LEU A 6 -1.93 -12.30 -0.20
CA LEU A 6 -3.27 -12.00 0.36
C LEU A 6 -3.27 -10.91 1.43
N ALA A 7 -2.11 -10.30 1.71
CA ALA A 7 -2.00 -9.30 2.76
C ALA A 7 -2.68 -7.97 2.36
N LEU A 8 -3.18 -7.24 3.36
CA LEU A 8 -3.83 -5.94 3.17
C LEU A 8 -2.78 -4.89 2.79
N LEU A 9 -3.05 -4.09 1.77
CA LEU A 9 -2.22 -2.93 1.46
C LEU A 9 -2.71 -1.75 2.32
N ARG A 10 -1.87 -1.26 3.21
CA ARG A 10 -2.13 -0.10 4.07
C ARG A 10 -1.28 1.07 3.59
N ILE A 11 -1.90 2.21 3.40
CA ILE A 11 -1.22 3.46 3.07
C ILE A 11 -1.32 4.37 4.28
N LEU A 12 -0.17 4.80 4.77
CA LEU A 12 -0.01 5.75 5.86
C LEU A 12 0.50 7.08 5.29
N SER A 13 0.16 8.19 5.94
CA SER A 13 0.83 9.47 5.68
C SER A 13 2.24 9.47 6.28
N LEU A 14 3.06 10.45 5.93
CA LEU A 14 4.41 10.62 6.51
C LEU A 14 4.40 10.80 8.05
N GLU A 15 3.26 11.16 8.62
CA GLU A 15 3.07 11.26 10.07
C GLU A 15 2.74 9.90 10.73
N GLY A 16 2.66 8.83 9.95
CA GLY A 16 2.31 7.48 10.40
C GLY A 16 0.81 7.26 10.62
N VAL A 17 -0.04 8.12 10.06
CA VAL A 17 -1.51 7.99 10.18
C VAL A 17 -2.02 7.15 9.01
N GLU A 18 -2.73 6.06 9.30
CA GLU A 18 -3.36 5.23 8.27
C GLU A 18 -4.45 6.04 7.53
N VAL A 19 -4.23 6.25 6.24
CA VAL A 19 -5.14 7.01 5.37
C VAL A 19 -6.13 6.07 4.70
N VAL A 20 -5.66 4.94 4.18
CA VAL A 20 -6.51 3.97 3.48
C VAL A 20 -5.95 2.54 3.57
N GLN A 21 -6.85 1.57 3.47
CA GLN A 21 -6.52 0.15 3.41
C GLN A 21 -7.26 -0.53 2.24
N TYR A 22 -6.53 -1.33 1.46
CA TYR A 22 -7.06 -2.13 0.36
C TYR A 22 -6.92 -3.62 0.63
N HIS A 23 -7.96 -4.37 0.34
CA HIS A 23 -7.94 -5.83 0.37
C HIS A 23 -7.17 -6.39 -0.81
N ALA A 24 -6.41 -7.46 -0.56
CA ALA A 24 -5.73 -8.16 -1.63
C ALA A 24 -6.72 -8.65 -2.69
N PRO A 25 -6.41 -8.48 -3.98
CA PRO A 25 -7.24 -9.02 -5.05
C PRO A 25 -7.19 -10.55 -5.07
N LYS A 26 -8.09 -11.19 -5.82
CA LYS A 26 -8.29 -12.67 -5.82
C LYS A 26 -7.04 -13.50 -6.17
N GLY A 27 -6.02 -12.89 -6.78
CA GLY A 27 -4.70 -13.49 -7.07
C GLY A 27 -3.54 -12.91 -6.25
N GLY A 28 -3.85 -11.97 -5.34
CA GLY A 28 -2.91 -11.22 -4.54
C GLY A 28 -2.26 -10.03 -5.24
N TRP A 29 -1.49 -9.27 -4.47
CA TRP A 29 -0.82 -8.07 -4.99
C TRP A 29 0.24 -8.42 -6.02
N THR A 30 0.08 -7.84 -7.21
CA THR A 30 1.06 -7.86 -8.29
C THR A 30 1.62 -6.46 -8.49
N HIS A 31 2.74 -6.34 -9.20
CA HIS A 31 3.32 -5.03 -9.51
C HIS A 31 2.31 -4.12 -10.24
N ASP A 32 1.63 -4.63 -11.27
CA ASP A 32 0.56 -3.90 -11.97
C ASP A 32 -0.56 -3.44 -11.04
N ALA A 33 -1.00 -4.29 -10.11
CA ALA A 33 -2.07 -3.93 -9.17
C ALA A 33 -1.63 -2.82 -8.21
N LEU A 34 -0.36 -2.82 -7.81
CA LEU A 34 0.22 -1.76 -6.98
C LEU A 34 0.39 -0.46 -7.75
N GLU A 35 0.76 -0.51 -9.04
CA GLU A 35 0.84 0.68 -9.89
C GLU A 35 -0.53 1.29 -10.21
N CYS A 36 -1.60 0.49 -10.17
CA CYS A 36 -2.97 1.00 -10.33
C CYS A 36 -3.49 1.77 -9.11
N VAL A 37 -2.79 1.73 -7.97
CA VAL A 37 -3.21 2.45 -6.76
C VAL A 37 -2.76 3.90 -6.85
N ASP A 38 -3.71 4.82 -6.72
CA ASP A 38 -3.43 6.26 -6.79
C ASP A 38 -3.03 6.79 -5.40
N TYR A 39 -1.77 6.57 -5.03
CA TYR A 39 -1.23 6.96 -3.72
C TYR A 39 -1.24 8.49 -3.51
N PHE A 40 -1.04 9.27 -4.58
CA PHE A 40 -1.02 10.73 -4.50
C PHE A 40 -2.42 11.30 -4.26
N SER A 41 -3.47 10.65 -4.78
CA SER A 41 -4.84 11.08 -4.51
C SER A 41 -5.25 10.86 -3.05
N VAL A 42 -4.65 9.90 -2.34
CA VAL A 42 -4.95 9.66 -0.92
C VAL A 42 -4.03 10.44 0.01
N SER A 43 -2.75 10.59 -0.34
CA SER A 43 -1.79 11.38 0.44
C SER A 43 -0.87 12.17 -0.49
N PRO A 44 -1.25 13.41 -0.85
CA PRO A 44 -0.51 14.23 -1.81
C PRO A 44 0.83 14.73 -1.27
N ASP A 45 0.96 14.88 0.04
CA ASP A 45 2.18 15.36 0.70
C ASP A 45 3.24 14.27 0.90
N GLY A 46 2.89 13.01 0.63
CA GLY A 46 3.76 11.84 0.77
C GLY A 46 3.11 10.70 1.54
N TRP A 47 3.57 9.48 1.31
CA TRP A 47 2.95 8.27 1.81
C TRP A 47 3.96 7.16 2.11
N ASP A 48 3.56 6.26 2.99
CA ASP A 48 4.20 4.98 3.28
C ASP A 48 3.23 3.83 2.99
N ALA A 49 3.63 2.89 2.13
CA ALA A 49 2.84 1.72 1.79
C ALA A 49 3.38 0.46 2.49
N TYR A 50 2.46 -0.26 3.12
CA TYR A 50 2.72 -1.51 3.81
C TYR A 50 1.84 -2.63 3.25
N LEU A 51 2.44 -3.78 2.98
CA LEU A 51 1.74 -4.99 2.59
C LEU A 51 1.70 -5.97 3.76
N GLY A 52 0.55 -6.01 4.44
CA GLY A 52 0.44 -6.61 5.75
C GLY A 52 1.34 -5.87 6.72
N GLU A 53 2.21 -6.58 7.45
CA GLU A 53 3.16 -5.98 8.40
C GLU A 53 4.47 -5.53 7.75
N GLN A 54 4.66 -5.77 6.45
CA GLN A 54 5.90 -5.46 5.75
C GLN A 54 5.80 -4.12 5.01
N TRP A 55 6.77 -3.22 5.21
CA TRP A 55 6.91 -2.01 4.41
C TRP A 55 7.35 -2.37 2.98
N ILE A 56 6.67 -1.84 1.96
CA ILE A 56 6.96 -2.11 0.55
C ILE A 56 7.43 -0.88 -0.22
N GLY A 57 7.23 0.33 0.31
CA GLY A 57 7.73 1.55 -0.31
C GLY A 57 7.16 2.80 0.33
N SER A 58 7.77 3.93 0.01
CA SER A 58 7.33 5.26 0.42
C SER A 58 7.55 6.25 -0.71
N SER A 59 6.87 7.38 -0.65
CA SER A 59 7.11 8.52 -1.52
C SER A 59 7.03 9.80 -0.70
N GLU A 60 8.04 10.64 -0.82
CA GLU A 60 8.05 12.01 -0.30
C GLU A 60 7.94 12.95 -1.50
N VAL A 61 7.05 13.95 -1.44
CA VAL A 61 6.84 14.96 -2.50
C VAL A 61 7.62 16.23 -2.19
#